data_AF-C5KUY7-F1
#
_entry.id   AF-C5KUY7-F1
#
_cell.length_a   1.000
_cell.length_b   1.000
_cell.length_c   1.000
_cell.angle_alpha   90.00
_cell.angle_beta   90.00
_cell.angle_gamma   90.00
#
_symmetry.space_group_name_H-M   'P 1'
#
loop_
_entity.id
_entity.type
_entity.pdbx_description
1 polymer ?
#
loop_
_entity_poly.entity_id
_entity_poly.type
_entity_poly.pdbx_seq_one_letter_code
_entity_poly.pdbx_strand_id
1 'polypeptide(L)'
;MPYIDCTTSLSASHDVLTESLENEQVELVGGRLLDFRQVTTEIHGPCARLWECAIVMARFLSFTKEVSDKHFAIELGCGFGAPSMAIEDTVERVVATDLPEAVESCQAREWHALDWASPDLGWVEDDSIDLVIASDVVYNVDGVQLFLDVLIALRPKLKMDVCM
;
A
#
# COMPACT_ATOMS: atom_id res chain seq x y z
N MET A 1 15.48 -25.40 13.09
CA MET A 1 14.32 -24.89 12.32
C MET A 1 13.59 -26.10 11.76
N PRO A 2 12.36 -26.43 12.20
CA PRO A 2 11.64 -27.53 11.62
C PRO A 2 10.89 -27.05 10.36
N TYR A 3 11.06 -27.83 9.31
CA TYR A 3 10.38 -27.77 8.01
C TYR A 3 9.02 -28.47 8.16
N ILE A 4 7.92 -27.85 7.72
CA ILE A 4 6.59 -28.47 7.74
C ILE A 4 6.28 -28.98 6.32
N ASP A 5 6.11 -30.29 6.23
CA ASP A 5 5.77 -31.07 5.04
C ASP A 5 4.25 -31.01 4.80
N CYS A 6 3.84 -30.50 3.63
CA CYS A 6 2.45 -30.39 3.21
C CYS A 6 1.98 -31.64 2.46
N THR A 7 2.00 -32.81 3.09
CA THR A 7 1.34 -34.01 2.53
C THR A 7 0.69 -34.86 3.61
N THR A 8 -0.50 -34.47 4.07
CA THR A 8 -1.50 -35.46 4.50
C THR A 8 -2.91 -34.91 4.35
N SER A 9 -3.64 -35.50 3.40
CA SER A 9 -5.08 -35.34 3.22
C SER A 9 -5.84 -35.92 4.42
N LEU A 10 -6.73 -35.16 5.02
CA LEU A 10 -7.77 -35.68 5.92
C LEU A 10 -9.10 -35.02 5.57
N SER A 11 -9.97 -35.84 4.98
CA SER A 11 -11.39 -35.58 4.80
C SER A 11 -12.09 -35.54 6.17
N ALA A 12 -12.50 -34.36 6.60
CA ALA A 12 -13.58 -34.18 7.56
C ALA A 12 -14.15 -32.77 7.38
N SER A 13 -15.42 -32.69 7.00
CA SER A 13 -16.22 -31.48 7.03
C SER A 13 -16.25 -30.93 8.46
N HIS A 14 -15.48 -29.88 8.70
CA HIS A 14 -15.56 -29.03 9.88
C HIS A 14 -15.61 -27.59 9.39
N ASP A 15 -16.71 -26.90 9.71
CA ASP A 15 -16.81 -25.45 9.62
C ASP A 15 -15.71 -24.86 10.50
N VAL A 16 -14.60 -24.47 9.88
CA VAL A 16 -13.54 -23.69 10.53
C VAL A 16 -14.08 -22.27 10.60
N LEU A 17 -14.63 -21.90 11.75
CA LEU A 17 -14.79 -20.50 12.11
C LEU A 17 -13.39 -19.90 12.14
N THR A 18 -12.99 -19.21 11.07
CA THR A 18 -11.80 -18.36 11.07
C THR A 18 -12.01 -17.28 12.12
N GLU A 19 -11.28 -17.37 13.22
CA GLU A 19 -11.30 -16.37 14.29
C GLU A 19 -10.64 -15.10 13.75
N SER A 20 -11.44 -14.07 13.47
CA SER A 20 -10.93 -12.75 13.08
C SER A 20 -10.53 -11.97 14.32
N LEU A 21 -9.29 -11.51 14.37
CA LEU A 21 -8.81 -10.58 15.38
C LEU A 21 -8.95 -9.16 14.83
N GLU A 22 -9.86 -8.40 15.44
CA GLU A 22 -10.00 -6.97 15.20
C GLU A 22 -9.05 -6.22 16.15
N ASN A 23 -8.19 -5.37 15.59
CA ASN A 23 -7.31 -4.49 16.33
C ASN A 23 -7.47 -3.06 15.81
N GLU A 24 -7.76 -2.12 16.71
CA GLU A 24 -7.79 -0.70 16.39
C GLU A 24 -6.46 -0.07 16.81
N GLN A 25 -5.83 0.65 15.90
CA GLN A 25 -4.61 1.41 16.18
C GLN A 25 -4.82 2.85 15.76
N VAL A 26 -4.60 3.78 16.70
CA VAL A 26 -4.73 5.21 16.43
C VAL A 26 -3.36 5.87 16.48
N GLU A 27 -2.98 6.56 15.41
CA GLU A 27 -1.70 7.25 15.29
C GLU A 27 -1.87 8.76 15.10
N LEU A 28 -1.07 9.55 15.82
CA LEU A 28 -0.94 10.98 15.56
C LEU A 28 0.06 11.22 14.43
N VAL A 29 -0.42 11.78 13.31
CA VAL A 29 0.34 12.06 12.09
C VAL A 29 0.01 13.48 11.62
N GLY A 30 1.01 14.36 11.49
CA GLY A 30 0.79 15.74 11.02
C GLY A 30 -0.20 16.57 11.86
N GLY A 31 -0.41 16.22 13.13
CA GLY A 31 -1.44 16.85 13.98
C GLY A 31 -2.86 16.31 13.79
N ARG A 32 -3.04 15.25 12.98
CA ARG A 32 -4.31 14.53 12.76
C ARG A 32 -4.22 13.15 13.42
N LEU A 33 -5.36 12.66 13.92
CA LEU A 33 -5.49 11.28 14.38
C LEU A 33 -5.92 10.43 13.19
N LEU A 34 -5.11 9.44 12.83
CA LEU A 34 -5.46 8.40 11.87
C LEU A 34 -5.86 7.16 12.65
N ASP A 35 -7.08 6.69 12.43
CA ASP A 35 -7.63 5.48 13.03
C ASP A 35 -7.52 4.34 12.02
N PHE A 36 -6.83 3.26 12.41
CA PHE A 36 -6.59 2.09 11.58
C PHE A 36 -7.31 0.88 12.18
N ARG A 37 -8.38 0.47 11.51
CA ARG A 37 -9.09 -0.78 11.81
C ARG A 37 -8.43 -1.95 11.10
N GLN A 38 -7.69 -2.77 11.84
CA GLN A 38 -7.00 -3.95 11.32
C GLN A 38 -7.86 -5.18 11.59
N VAL A 39 -8.39 -5.79 10.52
CA VAL A 39 -9.11 -7.06 10.60
C VAL A 39 -8.18 -8.17 10.13
N THR A 40 -7.48 -8.78 11.08
CA THR A 40 -6.59 -9.89 10.79
C THR A 40 -7.40 -11.19 10.82
N THR A 41 -7.39 -11.93 9.71
CA THR A 41 -7.77 -13.34 9.69
C THR A 41 -6.50 -14.14 9.43
N GLU A 42 -6.49 -15.44 9.77
CA GLU A 42 -5.36 -16.32 9.41
C GLU A 42 -5.06 -16.32 7.89
N ILE A 43 -6.01 -15.87 7.05
CA ILE A 43 -5.93 -15.88 5.59
C ILE A 43 -5.27 -14.60 5.04
N HIS A 44 -5.38 -13.45 5.72
CA HIS A 44 -4.94 -12.16 5.18
C HIS A 44 -3.42 -11.87 5.32
N GLY A 45 -2.63 -12.79 5.88
CA GLY A 45 -1.17 -12.71 5.82
C GLY A 45 -0.53 -11.36 6.27
N PRO A 46 0.60 -10.95 5.67
CA PRO A 46 1.33 -9.71 6.02
C PRO A 46 0.61 -8.40 5.70
N CYS A 47 -0.33 -8.38 4.74
CA CYS A 47 -1.04 -7.16 4.35
C CYS A 47 -2.10 -6.72 5.37
N ALA A 48 -2.47 -7.60 6.31
CA ALA A 48 -3.38 -7.28 7.41
C ALA A 48 -2.73 -6.58 8.61
N ARG A 49 -1.46 -6.14 8.49
CA ARG A 49 -0.75 -5.38 9.53
C ARG A 49 -0.38 -3.99 9.09
N LEU A 50 -0.56 -3.03 10.00
CA LEU A 50 0.04 -1.71 9.88
C LEU A 50 1.52 -1.78 10.31
N TRP A 51 2.43 -1.69 9.36
CA TRP A 51 3.87 -1.71 9.61
C TRP A 51 4.40 -0.37 10.10
N GLU A 52 5.39 -0.38 11.00
CA GLU A 52 5.90 0.84 11.64
C GLU A 52 6.55 1.80 10.63
N CYS A 53 7.17 1.28 9.58
CA CYS A 53 7.73 2.07 8.49
C CYS A 53 6.68 2.86 7.70
N ALA A 54 5.45 2.35 7.58
CA ALA A 54 4.33 3.09 6.99
C ALA A 54 3.94 4.30 7.87
N ILE A 55 3.96 4.13 9.20
CA ILE A 55 3.71 5.23 10.15
C ILE A 55 4.85 6.26 10.10
N VAL A 56 6.10 5.81 10.02
CA VAL A 56 7.27 6.69 9.87
C VAL A 56 7.19 7.49 8.56
N MET A 57 6.84 6.82 7.45
CA MET A 57 6.65 7.47 6.15
C MET A 57 5.50 8.49 6.20
N ALA A 58 4.36 8.12 6.77
CA ALA A 58 3.21 9.01 6.97
C ALA A 58 3.59 10.27 7.75
N ARG A 59 4.33 10.12 8.87
CA ARG A 59 4.85 11.26 9.64
C ARG A 59 5.82 12.11 8.82
N PHE A 60 6.77 11.49 8.13
CA PHE A 60 7.72 12.21 7.28
C PHE A 60 7.00 13.05 6.21
N LEU A 61 6.07 12.45 5.47
CA LEU A 61 5.30 13.11 4.43
C LEU A 61 4.44 14.27 4.97
N SER A 62 3.88 14.13 6.17
CA SER A 62 3.06 15.18 6.80
C SER A 62 3.82 16.46 7.16
N PHE A 63 5.16 16.42 7.19
CA PHE A 63 6.00 17.57 7.53
C PHE A 63 6.91 18.03 6.39
N THR A 64 7.12 17.22 5.35
CA THR A 64 7.99 17.61 4.24
C THR A 64 7.30 18.63 3.34
N LYS A 65 8.04 19.68 2.96
CA LYS A 65 7.54 20.68 2.00
C LYS A 65 7.49 20.14 0.57
N GLU A 66 8.20 19.04 0.29
CA GLU A 66 8.29 18.41 -1.03
C GLU A 66 6.95 17.84 -1.53
N VAL A 67 5.97 17.69 -0.63
CA VAL A 67 4.61 17.24 -0.94
C VAL A 67 3.69 18.41 -1.28
N SER A 68 3.99 19.62 -0.81
CA SER A 68 3.05 20.77 -0.84
C SER A 68 2.76 21.33 -2.24
N ASP A 69 3.60 21.02 -3.22
CA ASP A 69 3.47 21.42 -4.63
C ASP A 69 3.06 20.26 -5.55
N LYS A 70 2.71 19.10 -4.97
CA LYS A 70 2.33 17.90 -5.72
C LYS A 70 0.82 17.89 -5.94
N HIS A 71 0.40 17.57 -7.16
CA HIS A 71 -1.01 17.47 -7.53
C HIS A 71 -1.49 16.03 -7.49
N PHE A 72 -0.68 15.09 -7.96
CA PHE A 72 -1.03 13.68 -8.00
C PHE A 72 0.08 12.81 -7.40
N ALA A 73 -0.26 12.10 -6.32
CA ALA A 73 0.56 11.07 -5.72
C ALA A 73 -0.05 9.67 -5.92
N ILE A 74 0.79 8.68 -6.16
CA ILE A 74 0.43 7.26 -6.13
C ILE A 74 1.22 6.55 -5.03
N GLU A 75 0.58 5.70 -4.24
CA GLU A 75 1.24 4.81 -3.29
C GLU A 75 1.24 3.38 -3.83
N LEU A 76 2.40 2.72 -3.81
CA LEU A 76 2.60 1.33 -4.21
C LEU A 76 2.72 0.44 -2.97
N GLY A 77 1.90 -0.61 -2.89
CA GLY A 77 1.90 -1.55 -1.78
C GLY A 77 1.35 -0.90 -0.50
N CYS A 78 0.18 -0.29 -0.60
CA CYS A 78 -0.32 0.61 0.44
C CYS A 78 -0.75 -0.09 1.74
N GLY A 79 -1.14 -1.38 1.68
CA GLY A 79 -1.85 -2.04 2.78
C GLY A 79 -3.01 -1.16 3.26
N PHE A 80 -2.91 -0.65 4.49
CA PHE A 80 -3.91 0.25 5.08
C PHE A 80 -3.91 1.69 4.53
N GLY A 81 -2.89 2.11 3.78
CA GLY A 81 -2.81 3.43 3.15
C GLY A 81 -2.36 4.55 4.09
N ALA A 82 -1.59 4.25 5.14
CA ALA A 82 -1.15 5.26 6.11
C ALA A 82 -0.37 6.43 5.47
N PRO A 83 0.59 6.21 4.56
CA PRO A 83 1.25 7.29 3.81
C PRO A 83 0.28 8.10 2.95
N SER A 84 -0.61 7.46 2.19
CA SER A 84 -1.66 8.15 1.43
C SER A 84 -2.51 9.05 2.33
N MET A 85 -3.13 8.49 3.37
CA MET A 85 -4.02 9.22 4.31
C MET A 85 -3.36 10.46 4.92
N ALA A 86 -2.04 10.43 5.13
CA ALA A 86 -1.28 11.54 5.70
C ALA A 86 -1.27 12.79 4.81
N ILE A 87 -1.43 12.63 3.49
CA ILE A 87 -1.25 13.71 2.51
C ILE A 87 -2.50 14.05 1.68
N GLU A 88 -3.62 13.36 1.85
CA GLU A 88 -4.88 13.56 1.07
C GLU A 88 -5.53 14.94 1.21
N ASP A 89 -5.14 15.71 2.23
CA ASP A 89 -5.61 17.09 2.42
C ASP A 89 -4.59 18.12 1.90
N THR A 90 -3.40 17.66 1.48
CA THR A 90 -2.31 18.49 0.96
C THR A 90 -2.15 18.32 -0.55
N VAL A 91 -2.32 17.09 -1.05
CA VAL A 91 -2.21 16.74 -2.48
C VAL A 91 -3.60 16.61 -3.06
N GLU A 92 -3.82 17.20 -4.24
CA GLU A 92 -5.12 17.26 -4.91
C GLU A 92 -5.73 15.87 -5.16
N ARG A 93 -4.88 14.92 -5.57
CA ARG A 93 -5.26 13.52 -5.79
C ARG A 93 -4.21 12.59 -5.22
N VAL A 94 -4.65 11.61 -4.44
CA VAL A 94 -3.78 10.57 -3.88
C VAL A 94 -4.44 9.24 -4.14
N VAL A 95 -3.77 8.34 -4.85
CA VAL A 95 -4.29 7.00 -5.14
C VAL A 95 -3.43 5.96 -4.46
N ALA A 96 -4.01 5.26 -3.49
CA ALA A 96 -3.36 4.12 -2.85
C ALA A 96 -3.52 2.86 -3.69
N THR A 97 -2.46 2.07 -3.90
CA THR A 97 -2.53 0.85 -4.70
C THR A 97 -1.87 -0.34 -4.03
N ASP A 98 -2.47 -1.51 -4.20
CA ASP A 98 -1.98 -2.79 -3.72
C ASP A 98 -2.65 -3.93 -4.51
N LEU A 99 -2.30 -5.18 -4.23
CA LEU A 99 -3.05 -6.34 -4.72
C LEU A 99 -4.53 -6.27 -4.29
N PRO A 100 -5.47 -6.84 -5.07
CA PRO A 100 -6.90 -6.80 -4.77
C PRO A 100 -7.24 -7.16 -3.31
N GLU A 101 -6.65 -8.22 -2.78
CA GLU A 101 -6.87 -8.70 -1.42
C GLU A 101 -6.32 -7.77 -0.33
N ALA A 102 -5.30 -6.96 -0.64
CA ALA A 102 -4.68 -6.04 0.31
C ALA A 102 -5.35 -4.66 0.27
N VAL A 103 -5.70 -4.18 -0.93
CA VAL A 103 -6.28 -2.85 -1.12
C VAL A 103 -7.69 -2.74 -0.55
N GLU A 104 -8.40 -3.86 -0.38
CA GLU A 104 -9.70 -3.90 0.32
C GLU A 104 -9.61 -3.44 1.79
N SER A 105 -8.42 -3.55 2.40
CA SER A 105 -8.16 -3.05 3.77
C SER A 105 -7.67 -1.60 3.79
N CYS A 106 -7.47 -0.98 2.63
CA CYS A 106 -7.01 0.40 2.52
C CYS A 106 -8.07 1.38 3.04
N GLN A 107 -7.62 2.35 3.84
CA GLN A 107 -8.48 3.37 4.46
C GLN A 107 -8.26 4.76 3.85
N ALA A 108 -7.44 4.84 2.79
CA ALA A 108 -7.30 6.03 1.96
C ALA A 108 -8.61 6.37 1.21
N ARG A 109 -8.80 7.65 0.89
CA ARG A 109 -9.98 8.20 0.21
C ARG A 109 -10.18 7.64 -1.20
N GLU A 110 -9.09 7.42 -1.92
CA GLU A 110 -9.08 6.84 -3.26
C GLU A 110 -8.03 5.73 -3.31
N TRP A 111 -8.45 4.55 -3.78
CA TRP A 111 -7.58 3.41 -3.94
C TRP A 111 -7.92 2.64 -5.22
N HIS A 112 -6.94 1.90 -5.74
CA HIS A 112 -7.11 1.04 -6.90
C HIS A 112 -6.26 -0.22 -6.78
N ALA A 113 -6.83 -1.36 -7.17
CA ALA A 113 -6.06 -2.60 -7.24
C ALA A 113 -4.99 -2.51 -8.33
N LEU A 114 -3.77 -2.92 -8.01
CA LEU A 114 -2.63 -2.96 -8.91
C LEU A 114 -1.79 -4.21 -8.64
N ASP A 115 -1.92 -5.21 -9.49
CA ASP A 115 -1.03 -6.37 -9.49
C ASP A 115 0.27 -6.03 -10.23
N TRP A 116 1.39 -6.04 -9.52
CA TRP A 116 2.70 -5.75 -10.10
C TRP A 116 3.19 -6.80 -11.10
N ALA A 117 2.64 -8.01 -11.08
CA ALA A 117 2.94 -9.04 -12.08
C ALA A 117 2.29 -8.72 -13.44
N SER A 118 1.24 -7.90 -13.46
CA SER A 118 0.55 -7.47 -14.67
C SER A 118 -0.08 -6.08 -14.46
N PRO A 119 0.73 -5.01 -14.34
CA PRO A 119 0.24 -3.70 -13.92
C PRO A 119 -0.64 -3.06 -14.98
N ASP A 120 -1.92 -2.87 -14.66
CA ASP A 120 -2.83 -2.05 -15.46
C ASP A 120 -2.78 -0.60 -14.97
N LEU A 121 -2.19 0.27 -15.80
CA LEU A 121 -2.08 1.71 -15.57
C LEU A 121 -2.88 2.52 -16.59
N GLY A 122 -3.84 1.90 -17.30
CA GLY A 122 -4.66 2.57 -18.31
C GLY A 122 -5.56 3.69 -17.77
N TRP A 123 -5.74 3.74 -16.46
CA TRP A 123 -6.49 4.75 -15.71
C TRP A 123 -5.64 5.95 -15.27
N VAL A 124 -4.32 5.89 -15.50
CA VAL A 124 -3.37 6.96 -15.22
C VAL A 124 -3.01 7.64 -16.54
N GLU A 125 -3.17 8.96 -16.62
CA GLU A 125 -2.73 9.72 -17.78
C GLU A 125 -1.20 9.85 -17.83
N ASP A 126 -0.62 9.95 -19.02
CA ASP A 126 0.81 10.22 -19.18
C ASP A 126 1.19 11.57 -18.55
N ASP A 127 2.43 11.69 -18.05
CA ASP A 127 2.97 12.91 -17.43
C ASP A 127 2.11 13.54 -16.30
N SER A 128 1.34 12.71 -15.57
CA SER A 128 0.39 13.18 -14.56
C SER A 128 0.83 12.96 -13.11
N ILE A 129 1.65 11.96 -12.82
CA ILE A 129 2.08 11.62 -11.46
C ILE A 129 3.27 12.50 -11.05
N ASP A 130 3.11 13.29 -9.99
CA ASP A 130 4.20 14.10 -9.42
C ASP A 130 4.99 13.34 -8.33
N LEU A 131 4.38 12.35 -7.67
CA LEU A 131 4.97 11.65 -6.52
C LEU A 131 4.61 10.16 -6.52
N VAL A 132 5.62 9.31 -6.33
CA VAL A 132 5.45 7.87 -6.05
C VAL A 132 5.89 7.61 -4.61
N ILE A 133 5.04 6.94 -3.84
CA ILE A 133 5.28 6.56 -2.45
C ILE A 133 5.36 5.03 -2.39
N ALA A 134 6.31 4.52 -1.62
CA ALA A 134 6.38 3.09 -1.33
C ALA A 134 7.03 2.90 0.05
N SER A 135 6.36 2.18 0.95
CA SER A 135 6.88 1.84 2.28
C SER A 135 6.75 0.34 2.53
N ASP A 136 7.83 -0.29 2.96
CA ASP A 136 7.92 -1.74 3.20
C ASP A 136 7.60 -2.65 2.01
N VAL A 137 7.93 -2.21 0.81
CA VAL A 137 7.65 -2.97 -0.43
C VAL A 137 8.76 -3.94 -0.84
N VAL A 138 9.95 -3.81 -0.24
CA VAL A 138 11.13 -4.64 -0.54
C VAL A 138 11.44 -5.55 0.64
N TYR A 139 10.73 -6.67 0.73
CA TYR A 139 10.85 -7.63 1.84
C TYR A 139 11.09 -9.08 1.38
N ASN A 140 10.92 -9.38 0.09
CA ASN A 140 11.27 -10.66 -0.50
C ASN A 140 11.96 -10.47 -1.86
N VAL A 141 12.81 -11.42 -2.25
CA VAL A 141 13.66 -11.30 -3.46
C VAL A 141 12.82 -11.27 -4.73
N ASP A 142 11.73 -12.05 -4.77
CA ASP A 142 10.87 -12.18 -5.95
C ASP A 142 10.10 -10.88 -6.24
N GLY A 143 9.72 -10.14 -5.19
CA GLY A 143 9.00 -8.88 -5.26
C GLY A 143 9.86 -7.70 -5.70
N VAL A 144 11.20 -7.78 -5.58
CA VAL A 144 12.10 -6.72 -6.02
C VAL A 144 11.98 -6.51 -7.53
N GLN A 145 11.99 -7.59 -8.32
CA GLN A 145 11.90 -7.46 -9.78
C GLN A 145 10.54 -6.90 -10.20
N LEU A 146 9.45 -7.39 -9.60
CA LEU A 146 8.10 -6.88 -9.85
C LEU A 146 7.97 -5.39 -9.52
N PHE A 147 8.54 -4.95 -8.40
CA PHE A 147 8.57 -3.55 -8.02
C PHE A 147 9.33 -2.70 -9.05
N LEU A 148 10.51 -3.16 -9.51
CA LEU A 148 11.27 -2.48 -10.55
C LEU A 148 10.50 -2.41 -11.88
N ASP A 149 9.80 -3.47 -12.26
CA ASP A 149 9.01 -3.53 -13.49
C ASP A 149 7.84 -2.52 -13.44
N VAL A 150 7.19 -2.37 -12.28
CA VAL A 150 6.16 -1.33 -12.07
C VAL A 150 6.74 0.07 -12.15
N LEU A 151 7.93 0.33 -11.57
CA LEU A 151 8.58 1.63 -11.71
C LEU A 151 8.90 1.96 -13.18
N ILE A 152 9.29 0.96 -13.97
CA ILE A 152 9.49 1.11 -15.42
C ILE A 152 8.16 1.40 -16.14
N ALA A 153 7.08 0.69 -15.79
CA ALA A 153 5.76 0.89 -16.35
C ALA A 153 5.15 2.26 -15.99
N LEU A 154 5.49 2.80 -14.82
CA LEU A 154 5.10 4.15 -14.38
C LEU A 154 5.87 5.25 -15.10
N ARG A 155 7.04 4.98 -15.67
CA ARG A 155 7.89 6.00 -16.30
C ARG A 155 7.15 6.97 -17.25
N PRO A 156 6.31 6.55 -18.21
CA PRO A 156 5.56 7.48 -19.06
C PRO A 156 4.47 8.27 -18.31
N LYS A 157 4.08 7.82 -17.12
CA LYS A 157 3.09 8.48 -16.25
C LYS A 157 3.71 9.51 -15.32
N LEU A 158 5.02 9.42 -15.07
CA LEU A 158 5.73 10.35 -14.20
C LEU A 158 5.91 11.69 -14.91
N LYS A 159 5.45 12.75 -14.27
CA LYS A 159 5.75 14.11 -14.69
C LYS A 159 7.24 14.37 -14.47
N MET A 160 8.00 14.31 -15.56
CA MET A 160 9.42 14.66 -15.51
C MET A 160 9.56 16.17 -15.66
N ASP A 161 10.10 16.82 -14.63
CA ASP A 161 10.58 18.19 -14.78
C ASP A 161 11.70 18.18 -15.81
N VAL A 162 11.37 18.53 -17.05
CA VAL A 162 12.38 18.84 -18.05
C VAL A 162 13.03 20.14 -17.59
N CYS A 163 14.14 20.03 -16.86
CA CYS A 163 15.07 21.12 -16.69
C CYS A 163 15.53 21.56 -18.09
N MET A 164 14.85 22.55 -18.66
CA MET A 164 15.32 23.33 -19.80
C MET A 164 16.24 24.45 -19.33
#